data_AF-A0A820CRN7-F1
#
_entry.id   AF-A0A820CRN7-F1
#
_cell.length_a   1.000
_cell.length_b   1.000
_cell.length_c   1.000
_cell.angle_alpha   90.00
_cell.angle_beta   90.00
_cell.angle_gamma   90.00
#
_symmetry.space_group_name_H-M   'P 1'
#
loop_
_entity.id
_entity.type
_entity.pdbx_description
1 polymer ?
#
loop_
_entity_poly.entity_id
_entity_poly.type
_entity_poly.pdbx_seq_one_letter_code
_entity_poly.pdbx_strand_id
1 'polypeptide(L)'
;MSSVELLGTGQKRQRIMIITADESVIDQIEKSNNISFLEQVILPSESDNSEKSVQHNKVQSSNKKNRPKDVSLVCVICGSSAHGYNFGAITCEGCKAFFRRHARKAPTAFHCDGKGDCKITVETRRFCSACRLAKCFNSGMQCDRLLTVEQKAEKNVVK
;
A
#
# COMPACT_ATOMS: atom_id res chain seq x y z
N MET A 1 53.48 -5.31 -9.00
CA MET A 1 52.20 -4.70 -9.42
C MET A 1 51.31 -5.82 -9.93
N SER A 2 50.20 -6.22 -9.31
CA SER A 2 49.67 -5.98 -7.97
C SER A 2 48.73 -7.16 -7.69
N SER A 3 48.73 -7.65 -6.47
CA SER A 3 47.93 -8.75 -5.94
C SER A 3 46.44 -8.38 -5.83
N VAL A 4 45.54 -9.37 -5.87
CA VAL A 4 44.67 -9.75 -4.71
C VAL A 4 43.97 -11.10 -4.97
N GLU A 5 44.25 -12.06 -4.09
CA GLU A 5 43.36 -13.18 -3.76
C GLU A 5 42.23 -12.67 -2.84
N LEU A 6 41.08 -13.37 -2.81
CA LEU A 6 40.33 -13.67 -1.59
C LEU A 6 39.22 -14.71 -1.88
N LEU A 7 39.44 -15.93 -1.34
CA LEU A 7 38.52 -16.80 -0.58
C LEU A 7 37.07 -16.96 -1.13
N GLY A 8 36.57 -18.15 -1.44
CA GLY A 8 36.55 -19.34 -0.61
C GLY A 8 35.12 -19.61 -0.11
N THR A 9 34.69 -20.87 -0.23
CA THR A 9 33.53 -21.54 0.41
C THR A 9 32.15 -21.53 -0.30
N GLY A 10 31.87 -22.66 -0.95
CA GLY A 10 30.70 -23.53 -0.73
C GLY A 10 29.31 -22.93 -0.56
N GLN A 11 28.48 -23.03 -1.60
CA GLN A 11 27.05 -23.29 -1.43
C GLN A 11 26.53 -24.17 -2.56
N LYS A 12 25.89 -25.29 -2.19
CA LYS A 12 25.23 -26.24 -3.10
C LYS A 12 24.26 -25.50 -4.01
N ARG A 13 24.66 -25.25 -5.26
CA ARG A 13 23.71 -24.90 -6.32
C ARG A 13 22.96 -26.18 -6.67
N GLN A 14 21.76 -26.31 -6.11
CA GLN A 14 20.79 -27.25 -6.67
C GLN A 14 20.62 -26.88 -8.14
N ARG A 15 20.89 -27.83 -9.04
CA ARG A 15 20.59 -27.74 -10.46
C ARG A 15 19.08 -27.63 -10.60
N ILE A 16 18.55 -26.42 -10.62
CA ILE A 16 17.22 -26.17 -11.16
C ILE A 16 17.41 -26.16 -12.67
N MET A 17 17.02 -27.26 -13.31
CA MET A 17 16.83 -27.32 -14.76
C MET A 17 15.63 -26.40 -15.08
N ILE A 18 15.91 -25.13 -15.35
CA ILE A 18 14.91 -24.24 -15.95
C ILE A 18 14.81 -24.66 -17.41
N ILE A 19 13.75 -25.41 -17.70
CA ILE A 19 13.28 -25.71 -19.05
C ILE A 19 13.14 -24.37 -19.77
N THR A 20 13.83 -24.30 -20.91
CA THR A 20 13.93 -23.18 -21.85
C THR A 20 12.66 -22.34 -21.94
N ALA A 21 12.73 -21.11 -21.43
CA ALA A 21 11.92 -20.00 -21.88
C ALA A 21 12.89 -18.91 -22.33
N ASP A 22 12.65 -18.46 -23.56
CA ASP A 22 13.36 -17.46 -24.37
C ASP A 22 14.10 -16.36 -23.56
N GLU A 23 15.38 -16.12 -23.90
CA GLU A 23 16.25 -15.09 -23.30
C GLU A 23 15.69 -13.65 -23.41
N SER A 24 14.63 -13.45 -24.19
CA SER A 24 13.99 -12.14 -24.41
C SER A 24 13.07 -11.66 -23.27
N VAL A 25 12.74 -12.48 -22.27
CA VAL A 25 11.73 -12.13 -21.23
C VAL A 25 12.34 -11.57 -19.93
N ILE A 26 13.59 -11.90 -19.60
CA ILE A 26 14.21 -11.49 -18.33
C ILE A 26 14.57 -9.99 -18.32
N ASP A 27 14.85 -9.38 -19.48
CA ASP A 27 15.25 -7.96 -19.58
C ASP A 27 14.09 -6.95 -19.43
N GLN A 28 12.83 -7.41 -19.36
CA GLN A 28 11.67 -6.53 -19.11
C GLN A 28 11.30 -6.40 -17.63
N ILE A 29 11.69 -7.36 -16.78
CA ILE A 29 11.32 -7.35 -15.36
C ILE A 29 12.21 -6.38 -14.56
N GLU A 30 13.46 -6.17 -14.97
CA GLU A 30 14.35 -5.20 -14.29
C GLU A 30 14.13 -3.74 -14.74
N LYS A 31 13.48 -3.51 -15.90
CA LYS A 31 13.23 -2.15 -16.46
C LYS A 31 11.89 -1.52 -16.07
N SER A 32 11.09 -2.15 -15.20
CA SER A 32 9.82 -1.59 -14.70
C SER A 32 9.86 -1.15 -13.23
N ASN A 33 11.06 -1.04 -12.64
CA ASN A 33 11.31 -0.09 -11.55
C ASN A 33 11.24 1.33 -12.14
N ASN A 34 10.01 1.81 -12.35
CA ASN A 34 9.74 3.11 -12.95
C ASN A 34 10.00 4.23 -11.92
N ILE A 35 11.28 4.42 -11.59
CA ILE A 35 11.85 5.55 -10.87
C ILE A 35 12.17 6.63 -11.92
N SER A 36 11.15 7.15 -12.61
CA SER A 36 11.35 8.26 -13.56
C SER A 36 10.15 9.19 -13.71
N PHE A 37 9.32 9.34 -12.66
CA PHE A 37 8.23 10.33 -12.65
C PHE A 37 8.25 11.28 -11.44
N LEU A 38 9.34 11.36 -10.68
CA LEU A 38 9.41 12.23 -9.50
C LEU A 38 10.55 13.25 -9.49
N GLU A 39 11.09 13.61 -10.65
CA GLU A 39 11.96 14.78 -10.70
C GLU A 39 11.88 15.44 -12.08
N GLN A 40 11.11 16.54 -12.17
CA GLN A 40 11.29 17.71 -13.07
C GLN A 40 9.95 18.40 -13.38
N VAL A 41 9.47 19.31 -12.51
CA VAL A 41 8.93 20.63 -12.90
C VAL A 41 9.10 21.62 -11.72
N ILE A 42 10.21 22.36 -11.77
CA ILE A 42 10.44 23.80 -11.49
C ILE A 42 9.76 24.49 -10.27
N LEU A 43 10.63 25.09 -9.45
CA LEU A 43 10.42 26.07 -8.37
C LEU A 43 9.42 27.20 -8.69
N PRO A 44 8.76 27.75 -7.65
CA PRO A 44 8.83 29.20 -7.45
C PRO A 44 9.24 29.63 -6.03
N SER A 45 9.95 30.75 -6.02
CA SER A 45 10.38 31.63 -4.92
C SER A 45 9.53 31.70 -3.65
N GLU A 46 10.23 31.63 -2.51
CA GLU A 46 10.13 32.40 -1.24
C GLU A 46 8.78 32.99 -0.79
N SER A 47 8.58 32.92 0.53
CA SER A 47 7.61 33.60 1.42
C SER A 47 6.16 33.07 1.45
N ASP A 48 5.84 32.20 2.42
CA ASP A 48 5.40 32.69 3.73
C ASP A 48 5.37 31.58 4.80
N ASN A 49 5.73 32.00 6.01
CA ASN A 49 6.15 31.18 7.14
C ASN A 49 4.94 30.65 7.95
N SER A 50 4.74 29.33 8.02
CA SER A 50 4.05 28.70 9.15
C SER A 50 4.39 27.22 9.27
N GLU A 51 5.47 26.94 10.01
CA GLU A 51 5.80 25.60 10.49
C GLU A 51 4.68 25.09 11.40
N LYS A 52 3.98 24.02 10.98
CA LYS A 52 3.34 23.09 11.91
C LYS A 52 3.76 21.67 11.59
N SER A 53 4.80 21.25 12.31
CA SER A 53 5.29 19.90 12.57
C SER A 53 4.18 18.83 12.58
N VAL A 54 4.15 17.97 11.56
CA VAL A 54 3.34 16.75 11.56
C VAL A 54 4.12 15.64 12.27
N GLN A 55 3.83 15.47 13.55
CA GLN A 55 4.38 14.38 14.37
C GLN A 55 3.83 13.03 13.89
N HIS A 56 4.73 12.15 13.42
CA HIS A 56 4.47 10.74 13.21
C HIS A 56 4.28 10.02 14.55
N ASN A 57 3.06 9.97 15.07
CA ASN A 57 2.75 9.17 16.25
C ASN A 57 2.35 7.75 15.86
N LYS A 58 3.31 6.83 15.99
CA LYS A 58 3.12 5.37 15.87
C LYS A 58 2.35 4.87 17.10
N VAL A 59 1.02 4.93 17.08
CA VAL A 59 0.21 4.31 18.14
C VAL A 59 -0.12 2.86 17.76
N GLN A 60 0.74 1.94 18.21
CA GLN A 60 0.35 0.56 18.44
C GLN A 60 -0.23 0.47 19.86
N SER A 61 -1.52 0.16 20.02
CA SER A 61 -2.01 -0.33 21.30
C SER A 61 -3.33 -1.08 21.20
N SER A 62 -3.22 -2.40 21.34
CA SER A 62 -4.25 -3.29 21.84
C SER A 62 -4.39 -3.07 23.35
N ASN A 63 -5.34 -2.24 23.78
CA ASN A 63 -5.93 -2.37 25.11
C ASN A 63 -7.30 -1.67 25.18
N LYS A 64 -8.34 -2.47 25.43
CA LYS A 64 -9.68 -2.01 25.78
C LYS A 64 -9.70 -1.87 27.30
N LYS A 65 -9.76 -0.63 27.84
CA LYS A 65 -10.44 -0.24 29.09
C LYS A 65 -10.26 1.27 29.32
N ASN A 66 -11.39 1.96 29.54
CA ASN A 66 -11.60 3.39 29.84
C ASN A 66 -11.10 4.43 28.81
N ARG A 67 -12.02 5.01 28.01
CA ARG A 67 -11.81 6.27 27.31
C ARG A 67 -12.99 7.23 27.50
N PRO A 68 -12.74 8.54 27.64
CA PRO A 68 -13.77 9.57 27.66
C PRO A 68 -14.57 9.56 26.34
N LYS A 69 -15.83 10.00 26.42
CA LYS A 69 -16.82 9.96 25.33
C LYS A 69 -16.34 10.67 24.05
N ASP A 70 -16.43 9.92 22.95
CA ASP A 70 -16.62 10.33 21.55
C ASP A 70 -15.72 11.40 20.93
N VAL A 71 -14.48 11.03 20.58
CA VAL A 71 -13.91 11.55 19.33
C VAL A 71 -14.33 10.60 18.23
N SER A 72 -15.34 10.97 17.45
CA SER A 72 -15.78 10.18 16.30
C SER A 72 -14.67 10.18 15.25
N LEU A 73 -14.14 9.00 14.95
CA LEU A 73 -13.12 8.86 13.92
C LEU A 73 -13.76 9.03 12.54
N VAL A 74 -13.06 9.68 11.62
CA VAL A 74 -13.52 9.91 10.25
C VAL A 74 -12.67 9.14 9.26
N CYS A 75 -13.32 8.47 8.31
CA CYS A 75 -12.66 7.70 7.26
C CYS A 75 -11.90 8.62 6.31
N VAL A 76 -10.58 8.49 6.25
CA VAL A 76 -9.72 9.34 5.40
C VAL A 76 -9.99 9.18 3.90
N ILE A 77 -10.65 8.08 3.50
CA ILE A 77 -10.95 7.78 2.10
C ILE A 77 -12.21 8.51 1.63
N CYS A 78 -13.30 8.45 2.40
CA CYS A 78 -14.62 8.90 1.95
C CYS A 78 -15.38 9.81 2.93
N GLY A 79 -14.80 10.13 4.09
CA GLY A 79 -15.42 11.01 5.09
C GLY A 79 -16.52 10.39 5.96
N SER A 80 -16.90 9.12 5.75
CA SER A 80 -17.87 8.42 6.61
C SER A 80 -17.30 8.14 8.01
N SER A 81 -18.16 7.91 9.01
CA SER A 81 -17.75 7.45 10.34
C SER A 81 -16.86 6.20 10.27
N ALA A 82 -15.76 6.21 11.01
CA ALA A 82 -14.79 5.15 11.10
C ALA A 82 -14.80 4.51 12.49
N HIS A 83 -14.53 3.21 12.52
CA HIS A 83 -14.51 2.43 13.76
C HIS A 83 -13.09 2.14 14.25
N GLY A 84 -12.06 2.59 13.52
CA GLY A 84 -10.66 2.41 13.86
C GLY A 84 -9.74 2.36 12.66
N TYR A 85 -8.52 1.86 12.90
CA TYR A 85 -7.49 1.65 11.89
C TYR A 85 -7.69 0.31 11.18
N ASN A 86 -7.74 0.32 9.85
CA ASN A 86 -7.71 -0.89 9.04
C ASN A 86 -6.60 -0.80 8.00
N PHE A 87 -5.78 -1.84 7.94
CA PHE A 87 -4.68 -1.97 6.97
C PHE A 87 -3.69 -0.79 6.97
N GLY A 88 -3.59 -0.02 8.06
CA GLY A 88 -2.67 1.12 8.16
C GLY A 88 -3.33 2.50 8.19
N ALA A 89 -4.64 2.61 7.90
CA ALA A 89 -5.34 3.90 7.87
C ALA A 89 -6.69 3.89 8.60
N ILE A 90 -7.12 5.04 9.12
CA ILE A 90 -8.45 5.23 9.73
C ILE A 90 -9.52 5.15 8.62
N THR A 91 -10.37 4.12 8.69
CA THR A 91 -11.31 3.82 7.60
C THR A 91 -12.64 3.31 8.10
N CYS A 92 -13.70 3.59 7.34
CA CYS A 92 -15.01 2.99 7.54
C CYS A 92 -15.04 1.53 7.05
N GLU A 93 -16.05 0.76 7.48
CA GLU A 93 -16.22 -0.65 7.08
C GLU A 93 -16.35 -0.83 5.56
N GLY A 94 -17.00 0.12 4.88
CA GLY A 94 -17.14 0.10 3.42
C GLY A 94 -15.79 0.19 2.69
N CYS A 95 -14.86 1.03 3.17
CA CYS A 95 -13.53 1.18 2.56
C CYS A 95 -12.59 0.05 2.95
N LYS A 96 -12.69 -0.46 4.18
CA LYS A 96 -12.00 -1.69 4.61
C LYS A 96 -12.37 -2.90 3.74
N ALA A 97 -13.66 -3.16 3.55
CA ALA A 97 -14.14 -4.28 2.75
C ALA A 97 -13.84 -4.11 1.25
N PHE A 98 -13.88 -2.88 0.76
CA PHE A 98 -13.42 -2.55 -0.59
C PHE A 98 -11.93 -2.88 -0.76
N PHE A 99 -11.06 -2.35 0.10
CA PHE A 99 -9.62 -2.57 0.02
C PHE A 99 -9.27 -4.06 0.05
N ARG A 100 -9.84 -4.84 0.98
CA ARG A 100 -9.61 -6.29 1.06
C ARG A 100 -9.93 -7.05 -0.24
N ARG A 101 -10.94 -6.62 -1.00
CA ARG A 101 -11.35 -7.26 -2.27
C ARG A 101 -10.51 -6.84 -3.47
N HIS A 102 -9.87 -5.68 -3.40
CA HIS A 102 -9.32 -5.00 -4.56
C HIS A 102 -7.80 -4.79 -4.48
N ALA A 103 -7.20 -4.76 -3.29
CA ALA A 103 -5.78 -4.43 -3.10
C ALA A 103 -4.77 -5.39 -3.73
N ARG A 104 -5.17 -6.63 -4.06
CA ARG A 104 -4.30 -7.62 -4.74
C ARG A 104 -4.60 -7.75 -6.24
N LYS A 105 -5.59 -7.01 -6.76
CA LYS A 105 -5.92 -7.07 -8.18
C LYS A 105 -4.91 -6.28 -8.99
N ALA A 106 -4.63 -6.74 -10.21
CA ALA A 106 -3.76 -6.02 -11.14
C ALA A 106 -4.33 -4.61 -11.42
N PRO A 107 -3.47 -3.59 -11.61
CA PRO A 107 -3.91 -2.23 -11.95
C PRO A 107 -4.84 -2.19 -13.18
N THR A 108 -4.62 -3.06 -14.16
CA THR A 108 -5.44 -3.22 -15.37
C THR A 108 -6.88 -3.65 -15.11
N ALA A 109 -7.18 -4.20 -13.92
CA ALA A 109 -8.53 -4.59 -13.53
C ALA A 109 -9.40 -3.39 -13.09
N PHE A 110 -8.86 -2.18 -13.09
CA PHE A 110 -9.57 -0.96 -12.70
C PHE A 110 -9.49 0.06 -13.82
N HIS A 111 -10.66 0.63 -14.15
CA HIS A 111 -10.78 1.71 -15.11
C HIS A 111 -11.40 2.94 -14.43
N CYS A 112 -10.96 4.12 -14.85
CA CYS A 112 -11.55 5.39 -14.48
C CYS A 112 -12.13 6.03 -15.74
N ASP A 113 -13.43 6.30 -15.74
CA ASP A 113 -14.09 6.98 -16.86
C ASP A 113 -13.78 8.49 -16.92
N GLY A 114 -13.11 9.02 -15.87
CA GLY A 114 -12.69 10.41 -15.75
C GLY A 114 -11.19 10.60 -15.97
N LYS A 115 -10.59 11.56 -15.26
CA LYS A 115 -9.16 11.92 -15.40
C LYS A 115 -8.25 11.28 -14.35
N GLY A 116 -8.75 10.29 -13.61
CA GLY A 116 -7.99 9.67 -12.51
C GLY A 116 -7.98 10.48 -11.21
N ASP A 117 -8.78 11.53 -11.10
CA ASP A 117 -8.84 12.48 -9.99
C ASP A 117 -10.22 12.53 -9.30
N CYS A 118 -11.04 11.48 -9.47
CA CYS A 118 -12.41 11.48 -8.96
C CYS A 118 -12.47 11.75 -7.45
N LYS A 119 -13.28 12.75 -7.06
CA LYS A 119 -13.56 13.04 -5.66
C LYS A 119 -14.30 11.87 -5.00
N ILE A 120 -13.70 11.31 -3.95
CA ILE A 120 -14.26 10.16 -3.21
C ILE A 120 -14.95 10.65 -1.92
N THR A 121 -16.29 10.63 -1.91
CA THR A 121 -17.14 10.93 -0.74
C THR A 121 -18.03 9.73 -0.38
N VAL A 122 -18.91 9.85 0.61
CA VAL A 122 -19.82 8.76 0.99
C VAL A 122 -20.76 8.39 -0.15
N GLU A 123 -21.20 9.39 -0.91
CA GLU A 123 -22.11 9.33 -2.05
C GLU A 123 -21.39 8.81 -3.30
N THR A 124 -20.21 9.35 -3.60
CA THR A 124 -19.53 9.12 -4.88
C THR A 124 -18.55 7.95 -4.89
N ARG A 125 -18.17 7.40 -3.72
CA ARG A 125 -17.19 6.29 -3.61
C ARG A 125 -17.55 4.99 -4.34
N ARG A 126 -18.74 4.89 -4.93
CA ARG A 126 -19.14 3.73 -5.73
C ARG A 126 -18.93 3.96 -7.23
N PHE A 127 -18.77 5.20 -7.68
CA PHE A 127 -18.73 5.55 -9.10
C PHE A 127 -17.39 5.22 -9.76
N CYS A 128 -16.27 5.40 -9.05
CA CYS A 128 -14.96 5.07 -9.59
C CYS A 128 -14.17 4.17 -8.62
N SER A 129 -14.05 2.89 -8.97
CA SER A 129 -13.26 1.93 -8.20
C SER A 129 -11.76 2.19 -8.32
N ALA A 130 -11.27 2.64 -9.48
CA ALA A 130 -9.87 2.98 -9.72
C ALA A 130 -9.38 4.10 -8.77
N CYS A 131 -10.02 5.28 -8.81
CA CYS A 131 -9.64 6.41 -7.96
C CYS A 131 -9.82 6.10 -6.47
N ARG A 132 -10.83 5.30 -6.11
CA ARG A 132 -11.01 4.87 -4.73
C ARG A 132 -9.87 3.99 -4.25
N LEU A 133 -9.42 3.04 -5.07
CA LEU A 133 -8.31 2.17 -4.71
C LEU A 133 -6.98 2.94 -4.66
N ALA A 134 -6.75 3.84 -5.61
CA ALA A 134 -5.60 4.74 -5.59
C ALA A 134 -5.57 5.56 -4.29
N LYS A 135 -6.70 6.18 -3.91
CA LYS A 135 -6.80 6.92 -2.65
C LYS A 135 -6.54 6.05 -1.41
N CYS A 136 -6.95 4.77 -1.42
CA CYS A 136 -6.62 3.83 -0.35
C CYS A 136 -5.11 3.68 -0.16
N PHE A 137 -4.37 3.41 -1.24
CA PHE A 137 -2.92 3.28 -1.18
C PHE A 137 -2.24 4.61 -0.80
N ASN A 138 -2.65 5.72 -1.41
CA ASN A 138 -2.11 7.05 -1.11
C ASN A 138 -2.34 7.49 0.35
N SER A 139 -3.37 6.95 1.00
CA SER A 139 -3.65 7.20 2.43
C SER A 139 -2.92 6.22 3.36
N GLY A 140 -2.03 5.39 2.84
CA GLY A 140 -1.20 4.46 3.63
C GLY A 140 -1.83 3.09 3.92
N MET A 141 -2.87 2.68 3.18
CA MET A 141 -3.37 1.30 3.31
C MET A 141 -2.41 0.30 2.65
N GLN A 142 -1.99 -0.72 3.40
CA GLN A 142 -0.99 -1.71 2.99
C GLN A 142 -1.64 -3.08 2.75
N CYS A 143 -1.41 -3.65 1.56
CA CYS A 143 -1.94 -4.97 1.19
C CYS A 143 -1.29 -6.12 1.97
N ASP A 144 -0.05 -5.96 2.45
CA ASP A 144 0.67 -6.98 3.25
C ASP A 144 -0.03 -7.31 4.56
N ARG A 145 -0.86 -6.39 5.07
CA ARG A 145 -1.66 -6.59 6.28
C ARG A 145 -2.94 -7.40 6.02
N LEU A 146 -3.16 -7.88 4.80
CA LEU A 146 -4.23 -8.81 4.46
C LEU A 146 -3.75 -10.22 4.74
N LEU A 147 -4.38 -10.86 5.73
CA LEU A 147 -4.08 -12.25 6.09
C LEU A 147 -4.12 -13.17 4.86
N THR A 148 -3.08 -13.98 4.68
CA THR A 148 -3.05 -15.02 3.66
C THR A 148 -4.01 -16.15 4.01
N VAL A 149 -4.28 -17.04 3.05
CA VAL A 149 -5.11 -18.22 3.25
C VAL A 149 -4.54 -19.12 4.35
N GLU A 150 -3.20 -19.24 4.46
CA GLU A 150 -2.56 -20.00 5.53
C GLU A 150 -2.81 -19.35 6.90
N GLN A 151 -2.64 -18.03 7.02
CA GLN A 151 -2.83 -17.29 8.26
C GLN A 151 -4.30 -17.28 8.76
N LYS A 152 -5.27 -17.55 7.88
CA LYS A 152 -6.67 -17.75 8.27
C LYS A 152 -6.92 -19.16 8.81
N ALA A 153 -6.26 -20.18 8.26
CA ALA A 153 -6.39 -21.56 8.71
C ALA A 153 -5.92 -21.70 10.16
N GLU A 154 -4.77 -21.12 10.50
CA GLU A 154 -4.21 -21.14 11.86
C GLU A 154 -5.13 -20.51 12.91
N LYS A 155 -5.88 -19.46 12.54
CA LYS A 155 -6.83 -18.80 13.46
C LYS A 155 -8.12 -19.58 13.68
N ASN A 156 -8.48 -20.46 12.75
CA ASN A 156 -9.68 -21.29 12.86
C ASN A 156 -9.41 -22.63 13.56
N VAL A 157 -8.14 -23.02 13.72
CA VAL A 157 -7.74 -24.25 14.42
C VAL A 157 -7.64 -24.05 15.94
N VAL A 158 -7.49 -22.81 16.41
CA VAL A 158 -7.38 -22.48 17.85
C VAL A 158 -8.73 -22.10 18.47
N LYS A 159 -9.85 -22.60 17.92
CA LYS A 159 -11.20 -22.41 18.46
C LYS A 159 -11.87 -23.72 18.79
#